data_AF-A0A6P4Z515-F1
#
_entry.id   AF-A0A6P4Z515-F1
#
_cell.length_a   1.000
_cell.length_b   1.000
_cell.length_c   1.000
_cell.angle_alpha   90.00
_cell.angle_beta   90.00
_cell.angle_gamma   90.00
#
_symmetry.space_group_name_H-M   'P 1'
#
loop_
_entity.id
_entity.type
_entity.pdbx_description
1 polymer ?
#
loop_
_entity_poly.entity_id
_entity_poly.type
_entity_poly.pdbx_seq_one_letter_code
_entity_poly.pdbx_strand_id
1 'polypeptide(L)'
;MSVKIFGEICKKPTIENLLQKYKLDKENKFIEELINPPPGLWEKDSTRSAYKTPWLCEGRGQDKSFLYLIVKNTLNGIDVAKWDYCARDCYFLGIPNSFDHQRLLKYARVLQFGGRSEICFKFKEAFHLYNLYRMRHILHTRAYQHTVKNTIEIMFSEALEEVEKSLTNREKTDLNMLFGEGYG
;
A
#
# COMPACT_ATOMS: atom_id res chain seq x y z
N MET A 1 -1.82 -7.23 -6.29
CA MET A 1 -1.32 -6.73 -7.59
C MET A 1 0.12 -6.25 -7.49
N SER A 2 0.44 -5.29 -6.61
CA SER A 2 1.80 -4.71 -6.51
C SER A 2 2.93 -5.72 -6.27
N VAL A 3 2.72 -6.73 -5.41
CA VAL A 3 3.68 -7.83 -5.20
C VAL A 3 3.96 -8.60 -6.51
N LYS A 4 2.93 -8.88 -7.30
CA LYS A 4 3.08 -9.56 -8.60
C LYS A 4 3.91 -8.71 -9.56
N ILE A 5 3.58 -7.42 -9.68
CA ILE A 5 4.33 -6.49 -10.55
C ILE A 5 5.79 -6.36 -10.09
N PHE A 6 6.03 -6.27 -8.79
CA PHE A 6 7.37 -6.25 -8.22
C PHE A 6 8.17 -7.50 -8.60
N GLY A 7 7.56 -8.69 -8.46
CA GLY A 7 8.17 -9.95 -8.89
C GLY A 7 8.53 -9.95 -10.37
N GLU A 8 7.65 -9.48 -11.26
CA GLU A 8 7.94 -9.37 -12.70
C GLU A 8 9.05 -8.34 -13.01
N ILE A 9 9.12 -7.23 -12.27
CA ILE A 9 10.23 -6.26 -12.41
C ILE A 9 11.55 -6.91 -12.01
N CYS A 10 11.58 -7.68 -10.93
CA CYS A 10 12.80 -8.32 -10.44
C CYS A 10 13.35 -9.39 -11.39
N LYS A 11 12.50 -10.01 -12.22
CA LYS A 11 12.90 -10.97 -13.26
C LYS A 11 13.57 -10.34 -14.49
N LYS A 12 13.55 -9.00 -14.63
CA LYS A 12 14.22 -8.34 -15.76
C LYS A 12 15.73 -8.54 -15.62
N PRO A 13 16.46 -9.01 -16.66
CA PRO A 13 17.89 -9.32 -16.55
C PRO A 13 18.74 -8.18 -16.00
N THR A 14 18.44 -6.93 -16.40
CA THR A 14 19.12 -5.74 -15.88
C THR A 14 18.95 -5.57 -14.37
N ILE A 15 17.76 -5.84 -13.84
CA ILE A 15 17.47 -5.71 -12.41
C ILE A 15 18.05 -6.90 -11.64
N GLU A 16 17.88 -8.12 -12.15
CA GLU A 16 18.44 -9.33 -11.55
C GLU A 16 19.96 -9.22 -11.37
N ASN A 17 20.67 -8.78 -12.42
CA ASN A 17 22.12 -8.56 -12.37
C ASN A 17 22.51 -7.52 -11.31
N LEU A 18 21.71 -6.46 -11.13
CA LEU A 18 21.94 -5.45 -10.09
C LEU A 18 21.67 -6.01 -8.68
N LEU A 19 20.60 -6.77 -8.50
CA LEU A 19 20.27 -7.39 -7.21
C LEU A 19 21.37 -8.36 -6.78
N GLN A 20 21.88 -9.19 -7.70
CA GLN A 20 23.02 -10.07 -7.42
C GLN A 20 24.30 -9.28 -7.12
N LYS A 21 24.61 -8.25 -7.92
CA LYS A 21 25.78 -7.37 -7.71
C LYS A 21 25.79 -6.75 -6.32
N TYR A 22 24.64 -6.31 -5.81
CA TYR A 22 24.51 -5.69 -4.49
C TYR A 22 24.09 -6.65 -3.38
N LYS A 23 23.95 -7.96 -3.65
CA LYS A 23 23.53 -8.99 -2.69
C LYS A 23 22.17 -8.70 -2.04
N LEU A 24 21.24 -8.16 -2.83
CA LEU A 24 19.88 -7.80 -2.42
C LEU A 24 18.84 -8.84 -2.86
N ASP A 25 19.26 -9.90 -3.53
CA ASP A 25 18.42 -11.02 -3.97
C ASP A 25 17.61 -11.64 -2.81
N LYS A 26 18.21 -11.72 -1.62
CA LYS A 26 17.58 -12.26 -0.41
C LYS A 26 16.55 -11.32 0.22
N GLU A 27 16.49 -10.07 -0.23
CA GLU A 27 15.60 -9.04 0.33
C GLU A 27 14.20 -9.03 -0.28
N ASN A 28 14.01 -9.74 -1.39
CA ASN A 28 12.74 -9.76 -2.11
C ASN A 28 11.57 -10.17 -1.20
N LYS A 29 11.74 -11.25 -0.41
CA LYS A 29 10.71 -11.71 0.52
C LYS A 29 10.33 -10.63 1.55
N PHE A 30 11.32 -9.93 2.10
CA PHE A 30 11.09 -8.83 3.03
C PHE A 30 10.35 -7.67 2.36
N ILE A 31 10.74 -7.29 1.14
CA ILE A 31 10.09 -6.21 0.38
C ILE A 31 8.64 -6.57 0.04
N GLU A 32 8.37 -7.80 -0.37
CA GLU A 32 7.01 -8.28 -0.63
C GLU A 32 6.13 -8.19 0.62
N GLU A 33 6.66 -8.59 1.78
CA GLU A 33 5.98 -8.48 3.06
C GLU A 33 5.81 -7.02 3.53
N LEU A 34 6.71 -6.08 3.18
CA LEU A 34 6.51 -4.64 3.42
C LEU A 34 5.35 -4.08 2.59
N ILE A 35 5.20 -4.54 1.34
CA ILE A 35 4.14 -4.12 0.42
C ILE A 35 2.81 -4.75 0.82
N ASN A 36 2.83 -6.01 1.24
CA ASN A 36 1.64 -6.76 1.63
C ASN A 36 1.90 -7.62 2.87
N PRO A 37 1.86 -7.01 4.08
CA PRO A 37 2.08 -7.73 5.32
C PRO A 37 1.04 -8.85 5.52
N PRO A 38 1.42 -9.98 6.15
CA PRO A 38 0.48 -11.05 6.47
C PRO A 38 -0.74 -10.53 7.27
N PRO A 39 -1.97 -11.00 6.95
CA PRO A 39 -3.16 -10.65 7.71
C PRO A 39 -3.05 -11.14 9.15
N GLY A 40 -3.62 -10.40 10.10
CA GLY A 40 -3.58 -10.75 11.52
C GLY A 40 -2.20 -10.59 12.17
N LEU A 41 -1.18 -10.10 11.45
CA LEU A 41 0.16 -9.89 12.00
C LEU A 41 0.08 -9.12 13.32
N TRP A 42 -0.63 -8.00 13.38
CA TRP A 42 -0.69 -7.15 14.57
C TRP A 42 -1.97 -7.32 15.41
N GLU A 43 -2.67 -8.45 15.29
CA GLU A 43 -3.89 -8.67 16.07
C GLU A 43 -3.56 -8.87 17.55
N LYS A 44 -4.00 -7.95 18.40
CA LYS A 44 -3.73 -7.98 19.85
C LYS A 44 -4.64 -8.98 20.56
N ASP A 45 -4.09 -9.70 21.52
CA ASP A 45 -4.86 -10.52 22.44
C ASP A 45 -5.54 -9.59 23.46
N SER A 46 -6.86 -9.66 23.58
CA SER A 46 -7.62 -8.83 24.53
C SER A 46 -7.44 -9.27 25.98
N THR A 47 -6.89 -10.46 26.21
CA THR A 47 -6.75 -11.09 27.54
C THR A 47 -5.32 -11.06 28.07
N ARG A 48 -4.32 -10.77 27.22
CA ARG A 48 -2.89 -10.81 27.55
C ARG A 48 -2.15 -9.65 26.92
N SER A 49 -1.01 -9.25 27.49
CA SER A 49 -0.09 -8.29 26.88
C SER A 49 0.73 -8.93 25.75
N ALA A 50 0.05 -9.45 24.73
CA ALA A 50 0.63 -10.24 23.65
C ALA A 50 -0.16 -10.10 22.33
N TYR A 51 0.42 -10.62 21.25
CA TYR A 51 -0.23 -10.78 19.95
C TYR A 51 -0.90 -12.16 19.86
N LYS A 52 -2.07 -12.24 19.21
CA LYS A 52 -2.80 -13.50 19.03
C LYS A 52 -2.06 -14.46 18.10
N THR A 53 -1.40 -13.93 17.08
CA THR A 53 -0.72 -14.72 16.06
C THR A 53 0.75 -14.94 16.41
N PRO A 54 1.33 -16.09 16.02
CA PRO A 54 2.79 -16.24 16.01
C PRO A 54 3.42 -15.27 15.01
N TRP A 55 4.75 -15.17 15.02
CA TRP A 55 5.44 -14.39 14.00
C TRP A 55 5.28 -15.03 12.62
N LEU A 56 4.66 -14.30 11.68
CA LEU A 56 4.28 -14.80 10.35
C LEU A 56 5.24 -14.38 9.23
N CYS A 57 6.24 -13.56 9.53
CA CYS A 57 7.14 -13.02 8.51
C CYS A 57 8.45 -13.81 8.45
N GLU A 58 8.93 -14.04 7.24
CA GLU A 58 10.19 -14.74 6.98
C GLU A 58 11.32 -13.74 6.69
N GLY A 59 10.99 -12.57 6.11
CA GLY A 59 11.97 -11.60 5.66
C GLY A 59 12.83 -11.02 6.78
N ARG A 60 12.27 -10.85 7.98
CA ARG A 60 12.96 -10.37 9.19
C ARG A 60 12.40 -11.01 10.45
N GLY A 61 13.22 -11.07 11.50
CA GLY A 61 12.82 -11.55 12.82
C GLY A 61 11.99 -10.55 13.64
N GLN A 62 11.44 -11.03 14.75
CA GLN A 62 10.59 -10.25 15.67
C GLN A 62 11.31 -9.04 16.27
N ASP A 63 12.64 -9.12 16.45
CA ASP A 63 13.49 -8.03 16.93
C ASP A 63 13.44 -6.80 16.00
N LYS A 64 13.19 -7.03 14.70
CA LYS A 64 13.09 -5.99 13.65
C LYS A 64 11.66 -5.79 13.14
N SER A 65 10.67 -6.26 13.88
CA SER A 65 9.26 -6.17 13.48
C SER A 65 8.77 -4.73 13.25
N PHE A 66 9.39 -3.73 13.89
CA PHE A 66 9.08 -2.31 13.69
C PHE A 66 9.25 -1.85 12.24
N LEU A 67 10.10 -2.51 11.45
CA LEU A 67 10.30 -2.18 10.03
C LEU A 67 9.01 -2.38 9.21
N TYR A 68 8.16 -3.34 9.58
CA TYR A 68 6.88 -3.59 8.92
C TYR A 68 5.82 -2.50 9.23
N LEU A 69 6.10 -1.58 10.14
CA LEU A 69 5.24 -0.44 10.44
C LEU A 69 5.58 0.81 9.60
N ILE A 70 6.63 0.75 8.76
CA ILE A 70 7.11 1.92 8.00
C ILE A 70 6.32 2.12 6.71
N VAL A 71 6.27 1.10 5.83
CA VAL A 71 5.73 1.21 4.47
C VAL A 71 4.21 1.04 4.44
N LYS A 72 3.70 -0.04 5.03
CA LYS A 72 2.27 -0.35 5.14
C LYS A 72 1.95 -0.80 6.56
N ASN A 73 1.54 0.14 7.39
CA ASN A 73 1.30 -0.12 8.79
C ASN A 73 -0.09 -0.73 8.99
N THR A 74 -0.16 -2.06 9.16
CA THR A 74 -1.43 -2.76 9.41
C THR A 74 -1.86 -2.78 10.88
N LEU A 75 -1.07 -2.22 11.79
CA LEU A 75 -1.41 -2.08 13.21
C LEU A 75 -2.36 -0.89 13.46
N ASN A 76 -2.04 0.28 12.92
CA ASN A 76 -2.81 1.51 13.14
C ASN A 76 -2.90 2.43 11.91
N GLY A 77 -2.27 2.05 10.80
CA GLY A 77 -2.29 2.83 9.57
C GLY A 77 -1.37 4.04 9.56
N ILE A 78 -0.52 4.29 10.56
CA ILE A 78 0.44 5.41 10.52
C ILE A 78 1.70 4.95 9.76
N ASP A 79 1.79 5.30 8.48
CA ASP A 79 2.88 4.90 7.58
C ASP A 79 3.32 6.05 6.66
N VAL A 80 4.50 5.91 6.07
CA VAL A 80 5.08 6.92 5.18
C VAL A 80 4.26 7.14 3.91
N ALA A 81 3.49 6.12 3.48
CA ALA A 81 2.58 6.24 2.35
C ALA A 81 1.51 7.32 2.59
N LYS A 82 0.91 7.37 3.78
CA LYS A 82 -0.04 8.43 4.16
C LYS A 82 0.60 9.79 4.30
N TRP A 83 1.85 9.84 4.76
CA TRP A 83 2.54 11.12 4.93
C TRP A 83 2.78 11.79 3.57
N ASP A 84 3.23 11.00 2.57
CA ASP A 84 3.49 11.50 1.22
C ASP A 84 2.20 11.98 0.56
N TYR A 85 1.18 11.13 0.41
CA TYR A 85 -0.02 11.56 -0.32
C TYR A 85 -0.75 12.68 0.41
N CYS A 86 -0.79 12.71 1.74
CA CYS A 86 -1.43 13.82 2.46
C CYS A 86 -0.73 15.15 2.14
N ALA A 87 0.60 15.19 2.16
CA ALA A 87 1.35 16.41 1.86
C ALA A 87 1.24 16.79 0.38
N ARG A 88 1.42 15.82 -0.51
CA ARG A 88 1.36 15.99 -1.97
C ARG A 88 0.00 16.48 -2.43
N ASP A 89 -1.06 15.80 -2.02
CA ASP A 89 -2.41 16.11 -2.48
C ASP A 89 -2.90 17.44 -1.92
N CYS A 90 -2.57 17.74 -0.65
CA CYS A 90 -2.84 19.06 -0.07
C CYS A 90 -2.19 20.18 -0.88
N TYR A 91 -0.93 20.00 -1.29
CA TYR A 91 -0.22 20.97 -2.11
C TYR A 91 -0.92 21.20 -3.47
N PHE A 92 -1.23 20.13 -4.20
CA PHE A 92 -1.84 20.25 -5.54
C PHE A 92 -3.31 20.65 -5.52
N LEU A 93 -4.06 20.33 -4.46
CA LEU A 93 -5.47 20.71 -4.31
C LEU A 93 -5.67 22.08 -3.65
N GLY A 94 -4.60 22.76 -3.23
CA GLY A 94 -4.69 24.02 -2.49
C GLY A 94 -5.36 23.87 -1.12
N ILE A 95 -5.27 22.70 -0.50
CA ILE A 95 -5.81 22.42 0.84
C ILE A 95 -4.67 22.59 1.86
N PRO A 96 -4.83 23.40 2.91
CA PRO A 96 -3.80 23.51 3.94
C PRO A 96 -3.53 22.18 4.65
N ASN A 97 -2.27 21.73 4.67
CA ASN A 97 -1.86 20.55 5.42
C ASN A 97 -1.42 20.91 6.85
N SER A 98 -2.16 20.44 7.85
CA SER A 98 -1.83 20.65 9.27
C SER A 98 -0.94 19.56 9.90
N PHE A 99 -0.50 18.56 9.13
CA PHE A 99 0.31 17.45 9.61
C PHE A 99 1.77 17.56 9.14
N ASP A 100 2.70 17.54 10.09
CA ASP A 100 4.16 17.60 9.87
C ASP A 100 4.80 16.25 10.23
N HIS A 101 5.11 15.46 9.21
CA HIS A 101 5.75 14.16 9.38
C HIS A 101 7.20 14.26 9.87
N GLN A 102 7.93 15.34 9.55
CA GLN A 102 9.32 15.52 9.99
C GLN A 102 9.39 15.70 11.50
N ARG A 103 8.47 16.48 12.06
CA ARG A 103 8.31 16.60 13.52
C ARG A 103 8.00 15.24 14.16
N LEU A 104 7.06 14.49 13.59
CA LEU A 104 6.67 13.19 14.15
C LEU A 104 7.86 12.21 14.18
N LEU A 105 8.65 12.17 13.09
CA LEU A 105 9.82 11.31 12.98
C LEU A 105 10.89 11.60 14.06
N LYS A 106 11.12 12.88 14.41
CA LYS A 106 12.05 13.28 15.49
C LYS A 106 11.66 12.67 16.85
N TYR A 107 10.36 12.45 17.08
CA TYR A 107 9.81 11.90 18.32
C TYR A 107 9.44 10.41 18.23
N ALA A 108 9.77 9.73 17.13
CA ALA A 108 9.61 8.29 17.00
C ALA A 108 10.69 7.54 17.79
N ARG A 109 10.32 6.46 18.47
CA ARG A 109 11.21 5.52 19.16
C ARG A 109 10.74 4.10 18.90
N VAL A 110 11.65 3.14 19.00
CA VAL A 110 11.32 1.72 18.94
C VAL A 110 11.28 1.17 20.36
N LEU A 111 10.16 0.56 20.75
CA LEU A 111 9.96 -0.07 22.06
C LEU A 111 9.49 -1.51 21.88
N GLN A 112 9.77 -2.38 22.85
CA GLN A 112 9.24 -3.74 22.83
C GLN A 112 7.85 -3.84 23.48
N PHE A 113 6.96 -4.59 22.85
CA PHE A 113 5.64 -4.96 23.34
C PHE A 113 5.27 -6.36 22.84
N GLY A 114 4.82 -7.25 23.73
CA GLY A 114 4.35 -8.59 23.36
C GLY A 114 5.37 -9.44 22.58
N GLY A 115 6.67 -9.28 22.86
CA GLY A 115 7.76 -9.98 22.15
C GLY A 115 8.17 -9.36 20.81
N ARG A 116 7.57 -8.23 20.41
CA ARG A 116 7.81 -7.55 19.13
C ARG A 116 8.25 -6.11 19.36
N SER A 117 9.04 -5.58 18.45
CA SER A 117 9.46 -4.18 18.41
C SER A 117 8.41 -3.34 17.66
N GLU A 118 7.90 -2.28 18.29
CA GLU A 118 6.92 -1.35 17.73
C GLU A 118 7.48 0.07 17.61
N ILE A 119 6.99 0.83 16.65
CA ILE A 119 7.23 2.27 16.55
C ILE A 119 6.25 2.98 17.50
N CYS A 120 6.79 3.71 18.46
CA CYS A 120 6.06 4.51 19.42
C CYS A 120 6.40 6.00 19.27
N PHE A 121 5.42 6.85 19.53
CA PHE A 121 5.59 8.30 19.50
C PHE A 121 5.46 8.88 20.90
N LYS A 122 6.17 9.99 21.16
CA LYS A 122 6.07 10.69 22.44
C LYS A 122 4.63 11.16 22.69
N PHE A 123 4.13 10.98 23.91
CA PHE A 123 2.75 11.30 24.31
C PHE A 123 2.28 12.71 23.87
N LYS A 124 3.15 13.72 23.98
CA LYS A 124 2.84 15.10 23.56
C LYS A 124 2.48 15.27 22.07
N GLU A 125 2.81 14.28 21.23
CA GLU A 125 2.51 14.27 19.79
C GLU A 125 1.13 13.63 19.50
N ALA A 126 0.35 13.22 20.51
CA ALA A 126 -0.96 12.61 20.32
C ALA A 126 -1.92 13.51 19.51
N PHE A 127 -1.98 14.80 19.81
CA PHE A 127 -2.79 15.75 19.04
C PHE A 127 -2.26 15.91 17.60
N HIS A 128 -0.94 15.85 17.43
CA HIS A 128 -0.32 15.92 16.09
C HIS A 128 -0.65 14.70 15.24
N LEU A 129 -0.69 13.51 15.86
CA LEU A 129 -1.19 12.29 15.22
C LEU A 129 -2.67 12.38 14.85
N TYR A 130 -3.50 12.98 15.71
CA TYR A 130 -4.91 13.23 15.38
C TYR A 130 -5.05 14.08 14.10
N ASN A 131 -4.17 15.07 13.90
CA ASN A 131 -4.18 15.88 12.68
C ASN A 131 -3.95 15.06 11.40
N LEU A 132 -3.19 13.96 11.43
CA LEU A 132 -3.03 13.08 10.27
C LEU A 132 -4.37 12.47 9.84
N TYR A 133 -5.12 11.90 10.80
CA TYR A 133 -6.43 11.30 10.53
C TYR A 133 -7.44 12.36 10.09
N ARG A 134 -7.41 13.54 10.71
CA ARG A 134 -8.22 14.69 10.30
C ARG A 134 -7.92 15.10 8.86
N MET A 135 -6.65 15.22 8.48
CA MET A 135 -6.24 15.58 7.12
C MET A 135 -6.71 14.54 6.11
N ARG A 136 -6.56 13.25 6.42
CA ARG A 136 -7.10 12.18 5.58
C ARG A 136 -8.61 12.32 5.39
N HIS A 137 -9.36 12.61 6.45
CA HIS A 137 -10.81 12.81 6.35
C HIS A 137 -11.18 14.01 5.47
N ILE A 138 -10.47 15.13 5.61
CA ILE A 138 -10.65 16.33 4.77
C ILE A 138 -10.39 16.00 3.30
N LEU A 139 -9.26 15.36 2.98
CA LEU A 139 -8.93 14.95 1.61
C LEU A 139 -9.98 13.98 1.05
N HIS A 140 -10.42 13.03 1.86
CA HIS A 140 -11.44 12.07 1.46
C HIS A 140 -12.76 12.73 1.10
N THR A 141 -13.26 13.61 1.97
CA THR A 141 -14.57 14.25 1.80
C THR A 141 -14.58 15.34 0.75
N ARG A 142 -13.51 16.14 0.66
CA ARG A 142 -13.47 17.31 -0.22
C ARG A 142 -12.95 17.00 -1.62
N ALA A 143 -12.09 15.99 -1.77
CA ALA A 143 -11.45 15.67 -3.05
C ALA A 143 -11.77 14.25 -3.51
N TYR A 144 -11.38 13.23 -2.75
CA TYR A 144 -11.47 11.84 -3.23
C TYR A 144 -12.90 11.31 -3.36
N GLN A 145 -13.88 11.95 -2.72
CA GLN A 145 -15.31 11.62 -2.83
C GLN A 145 -16.12 12.81 -3.34
N HIS A 146 -15.47 13.76 -4.00
CA HIS A 146 -16.17 14.85 -4.64
C HIS A 146 -17.16 14.27 -5.67
N THR A 147 -18.43 14.66 -5.58
CA THR A 147 -19.52 14.03 -6.35
C THR A 147 -19.27 14.08 -7.85
N VAL A 148 -18.86 15.24 -8.38
CA VAL A 148 -18.53 15.38 -9.81
C VAL A 148 -17.36 14.48 -10.22
N LYS A 149 -16.35 14.33 -9.35
CA LYS A 149 -15.19 13.46 -9.62
C LYS A 149 -15.65 12.01 -9.71
N ASN A 150 -16.46 11.56 -8.74
CA ASN A 150 -17.00 10.21 -8.72
C ASN A 150 -17.90 9.93 -9.94
N THR A 151 -18.73 10.89 -10.37
CA THR A 151 -19.52 10.76 -11.60
C THR A 151 -18.63 10.57 -12.82
N ILE A 152 -17.56 11.37 -12.94
CA ILE A 152 -16.59 11.23 -14.03
C ILE A 152 -15.91 9.85 -14.00
N GLU A 153 -15.49 9.36 -12.83
CA GLU A 153 -14.90 8.02 -12.68
C GLU A 153 -15.86 6.91 -13.14
N ILE A 154 -17.16 7.02 -12.85
CA ILE A 154 -18.17 6.07 -13.33
C ILE A 154 -18.27 6.12 -14.85
N MET A 155 -18.41 7.32 -15.44
CA MET A 155 -18.50 7.48 -16.90
C MET A 155 -17.27 6.92 -17.62
N PHE A 156 -16.06 7.15 -17.07
CA PHE A 156 -14.84 6.58 -17.62
C PHE A 156 -14.82 5.04 -17.50
N SER A 157 -15.32 4.49 -16.40
CA SER A 157 -15.38 3.03 -16.21
C SER A 157 -16.34 2.39 -17.22
N GLU A 158 -17.53 2.98 -17.41
CA GLU A 158 -18.50 2.53 -18.42
C GLU A 158 -17.92 2.60 -19.84
N ALA A 159 -17.19 3.67 -20.17
CA ALA A 159 -16.54 3.80 -21.47
C ALA A 159 -15.46 2.72 -21.68
N LEU A 160 -14.67 2.40 -20.66
CA LEU A 160 -13.67 1.33 -20.73
C LEU A 160 -14.31 -0.05 -20.91
N GLU A 161 -15.41 -0.32 -20.21
CA GLU A 161 -16.17 -1.57 -20.39
C GLU A 161 -16.69 -1.72 -21.83
N GLU A 162 -17.16 -0.64 -22.44
CA GLU A 162 -17.66 -0.69 -23.82
C GLU A 162 -16.52 -0.90 -24.83
N VAL A 163 -15.36 -0.27 -24.59
CA VAL A 163 -14.15 -0.54 -25.38
C VAL A 163 -13.74 -2.00 -25.26
N GLU A 164 -13.73 -2.58 -24.06
CA GLU A 164 -13.34 -3.98 -23.85
C GLU A 164 -14.29 -4.96 -24.56
N LYS A 165 -15.60 -4.72 -24.53
CA LYS A 165 -16.58 -5.49 -25.33
C LYS A 165 -16.27 -5.40 -26.83
N SER A 166 -15.96 -4.20 -27.33
CA SER A 166 -15.66 -4.01 -28.76
C SER A 166 -14.39 -4.75 -29.20
N LEU A 167 -13.35 -4.75 -28.37
CA LEU A 167 -12.09 -5.48 -28.62
C LEU A 167 -12.31 -6.98 -28.58
N THR A 168 -13.03 -7.47 -27.58
CA THR A 168 -13.36 -8.91 -27.45
C THR A 168 -14.19 -9.41 -28.63
N ASN A 169 -15.16 -8.60 -29.09
CA ASN A 169 -15.97 -8.93 -30.25
C ASN A 169 -15.12 -8.95 -31.53
N ARG A 170 -14.14 -8.06 -31.65
CA ARG A 170 -13.21 -8.04 -32.78
C ARG A 170 -12.32 -9.28 -32.82
N GLU A 171 -11.74 -9.68 -31.68
CA GLU A 171 -10.93 -10.91 -31.59
C GLU A 171 -11.74 -12.16 -31.96
N LYS A 172 -13.00 -12.26 -31.52
CA LYS A 172 -13.91 -13.35 -31.92
C LYS A 172 -14.24 -13.33 -33.42
N THR A 173 -14.45 -12.14 -33.99
CA THR A 173 -14.72 -12.00 -35.42
C THR A 173 -13.51 -12.38 -36.26
N ASP A 174 -12.31 -11.96 -35.84
CA ASP A 174 -11.04 -12.32 -36.49
C ASP A 174 -10.74 -13.83 -36.35
N LEU A 175 -11.03 -14.43 -35.20
CA LEU A 175 -10.95 -15.89 -35.00
C LEU A 175 -11.95 -16.66 -35.88
N ASN A 176 -13.20 -16.20 -35.99
CA ASN A 176 -14.20 -16.83 -36.85
C ASN A 176 -13.86 -16.70 -38.34
N MET A 177 -13.21 -15.60 -38.75
CA MET A 177 -12.68 -15.46 -40.11
C MET A 177 -11.44 -16.33 -40.38
N LEU A 178 -10.59 -16.57 -39.37
CA LEU A 178 -9.39 -17.42 -39.49
C LEU A 178 -9.70 -18.91 -39.43
N PHE A 179 -10.70 -19.32 -38.64
CA PHE A 179 -11.07 -20.72 -38.45
C PHE A 179 -12.30 -21.17 -39.22
N GLY A 180 -12.91 -20.26 -40.00
CA GLY A 180 -13.97 -20.55 -40.96
C GLY A 180 -14.99 -21.57 -40.46
N GLU A 181 -16.02 -21.12 -39.76
CA GLU A 181 -17.26 -21.89 -39.74
C GLU A 181 -17.78 -21.94 -41.18
N GLY A 182 -17.36 -22.98 -41.91
CA GLY A 182 -17.94 -23.37 -43.17
C GLY A 182 -19.39 -23.68 -42.93
N TYR A 183 -20.25 -22.74 -43.31
CA TYR A 183 -21.66 -23.02 -43.53
C TYR A 183 -21.73 -24.13 -44.60
N GLY A 184 -22.30 -25.27 -44.19
CA GLY A 184 -22.64 -26.38 -45.08
C GLY A 184 -23.73 -26.04 -46.09
#